data_AF-A0A535A3F7-F1
#
_entry.id   AF-A0A535A3F7-F1
#
_cell.length_a   1.000
_cell.length_b   1.000
_cell.length_c   1.000
_cell.angle_alpha   90.00
_cell.angle_beta   90.00
_cell.angle_gamma   90.00
#
_symmetry.space_group_name_H-M   'P 1'
#
loop_
_entity.id
_entity.type
_entity.pdbx_description
1 polymer ?
#
loop_
_entity_poly.entity_id
_entity_poly.type
_entity_poly.pdbx_seq_one_letter_code
_entity_poly.pdbx_strand_id
1 'polypeptide(L)'
;MPLAFAAVLVTAASGSTAGTVPSADGVPIRYEVAGQGSPAVVFVHCWTCDRHFWDHAAVRLARDHRVVTLDLAGHGDSGRDRKAWTMEAFGEDVKAVVESLGLPAR
;
A
#
# COMPACT_ATOMS: atom_id res chain seq x y z
N MET A 1 -22.89 45.50 8.81
CA MET A 1 -21.74 44.83 9.47
C MET A 1 -21.78 43.36 9.06
N PRO A 2 -21.14 42.91 7.95
CA PRO A 2 -21.16 41.49 7.63
C PRO A 2 -20.08 40.76 8.43
N LEU A 3 -20.47 39.65 9.06
CA LEU A 3 -19.57 38.72 9.76
C LEU A 3 -18.74 37.96 8.72
N ALA A 4 -17.41 38.03 8.85
CA ALA A 4 -16.49 37.21 8.08
C ALA A 4 -16.44 35.79 8.66
N PHE A 5 -16.76 34.79 7.85
CA PHE A 5 -16.46 33.39 8.14
C PHE A 5 -14.96 33.16 7.92
N ALA A 6 -14.23 32.91 9.00
CA ALA A 6 -12.85 32.44 8.91
C ALA A 6 -12.87 30.96 8.49
N ALA A 7 -12.54 30.69 7.22
CA ALA A 7 -12.26 29.34 6.77
C ALA A 7 -10.90 28.90 7.33
N VAL A 8 -10.90 28.01 8.31
CA VAL A 8 -9.69 27.30 8.73
C VAL A 8 -9.39 26.26 7.66
N LEU A 9 -8.45 26.57 6.77
CA LEU A 9 -7.84 25.59 5.87
C LEU A 9 -6.98 24.64 6.71
N VAL A 10 -7.55 23.49 7.09
CA VAL A 10 -6.74 22.35 7.54
C VAL A 10 -6.09 21.78 6.29
N THR A 11 -4.84 22.15 6.02
CA THR A 11 -4.00 21.44 5.05
C THR A 11 -3.67 20.09 5.66
N ALA A 12 -4.40 19.04 5.26
CA ALA A 12 -3.98 17.67 5.54
C ALA A 12 -2.64 17.46 4.83
N ALA A 13 -1.57 17.25 5.60
CA ALA A 13 -0.36 16.68 5.03
C ALA A 13 -0.76 15.38 4.32
N SER A 14 -0.42 15.24 3.04
CA SER A 14 -0.56 13.99 2.31
C SER A 14 0.47 13.00 2.87
N GLY A 15 0.22 12.50 4.08
CA GLY A 15 1.06 11.51 4.73
C GLY A 15 0.82 10.15 4.12
N SER A 16 1.89 9.45 3.72
CA SER A 16 1.84 8.01 3.55
C SER A 16 1.95 7.33 4.92
N THR A 17 1.24 6.23 5.09
CA THR A 17 1.37 5.35 6.26
C THR A 17 2.00 4.04 5.83
N ALA A 18 3.10 3.65 6.45
CA ALA A 18 3.73 2.34 6.23
C ALA A 18 3.27 1.32 7.28
N GLY A 19 3.24 0.05 6.90
CA GLY A 19 2.88 -1.04 7.79
C GLY A 19 3.50 -2.37 7.37
N THR A 20 3.38 -3.38 8.24
CA THR A 20 3.82 -4.74 7.97
C THR A 20 2.75 -5.71 8.45
N VAL A 21 2.45 -6.73 7.64
CA VAL A 21 1.47 -7.78 7.95
C VAL A 21 2.08 -9.15 7.68
N PRO A 22 1.83 -10.19 8.50
CA PRO A 22 2.22 -11.55 8.15
C PRO A 22 1.41 -12.07 6.95
N SER A 23 2.09 -12.67 5.97
CA SER A 23 1.46 -13.49 4.93
C SER A 23 0.94 -14.82 5.51
N ALA A 24 0.26 -15.63 4.69
CA ALA A 24 -0.29 -16.93 5.08
C ALA A 24 0.78 -17.90 5.63
N ASP A 25 2.02 -17.80 5.15
CA ASP A 25 3.16 -18.58 5.62
C ASP A 25 3.95 -17.91 6.76
N GLY A 26 3.42 -16.81 7.31
CA GLY A 26 4.01 -16.06 8.43
C GLY A 26 5.09 -15.05 8.02
N VAL A 27 5.48 -15.00 6.76
CA VAL A 27 6.51 -14.06 6.29
C VAL A 27 6.00 -12.63 6.40
N PRO A 28 6.74 -11.70 7.03
CA PRO A 28 6.31 -10.30 7.15
C PRO A 28 6.36 -9.58 5.79
N ILE A 29 5.24 -8.96 5.41
CA ILE A 29 5.06 -8.22 4.15
C ILE A 29 4.97 -6.72 4.44
N ARG A 30 5.96 -5.96 3.97
CA ARG A 30 5.99 -4.51 4.05
C ARG A 30 5.06 -3.89 3.01
N TYR A 31 4.30 -2.87 3.42
CA TYR A 31 3.50 -2.07 2.52
C TYR A 31 3.49 -0.59 2.93
N GLU A 32 3.06 0.26 2.00
CA GLU A 32 2.76 1.68 2.21
C GLU A 32 1.41 2.03 1.62
N VAL A 33 0.70 2.94 2.27
CA VAL A 33 -0.59 3.47 1.84
C VAL A 33 -0.48 4.97 1.69
N ALA A 34 -0.91 5.51 0.55
CA ALA A 34 -0.95 6.93 0.28
C ALA A 34 -2.31 7.33 -0.31
N GLY A 35 -2.70 8.59 -0.08
CA GLY A 35 -3.95 9.12 -0.61
C GLY A 35 -5.20 8.60 0.10
N GLN A 36 -6.34 9.16 -0.28
CA GLN A 36 -7.67 8.81 0.21
C GLN A 36 -8.60 8.83 -1.01
N GLY A 37 -9.45 7.81 -1.18
CA GLY A 37 -10.33 7.74 -2.34
C GLY A 37 -10.70 6.32 -2.75
N SER A 38 -11.50 6.21 -3.79
CA SER A 38 -11.99 4.93 -4.33
C SER A 38 -12.04 4.96 -5.87
N PRO A 39 -11.73 3.84 -6.56
CA PRO A 39 -11.30 2.56 -5.99
C PRO A 39 -9.89 2.64 -5.41
N ALA A 40 -9.57 1.71 -4.51
CA ALA A 40 -8.19 1.51 -4.08
C ALA A 40 -7.38 0.86 -5.21
N VAL A 41 -6.11 1.25 -5.33
CA VAL A 41 -5.17 0.72 -6.33
C VAL A 41 -4.01 0.05 -5.60
N VAL A 42 -3.79 -1.23 -5.86
CA VAL A 42 -2.70 -2.01 -5.27
C VAL A 42 -1.64 -2.27 -6.33
N PHE A 43 -0.43 -1.82 -6.07
CA PHE A 43 0.72 -2.02 -6.92
C PHE A 43 1.54 -3.23 -6.48
N VAL A 44 1.75 -4.15 -7.42
CA VAL A 44 2.62 -5.32 -7.26
C VAL A 44 3.84 -5.11 -8.17
N HIS A 45 5.04 -5.21 -7.62
CA HIS A 45 6.27 -4.99 -8.39
C HIS A 45 6.71 -6.22 -9.19
N CYS A 46 7.67 -6.01 -10.09
CA CYS A 46 8.35 -7.05 -10.88
C CYS A 46 9.38 -7.87 -10.07
N TRP A 47 9.87 -8.96 -10.65
CA TRP A 47 11.03 -9.68 -10.11
C TRP A 47 12.25 -8.76 -10.00
N THR A 48 13.04 -8.88 -8.93
CA THR A 48 14.21 -8.03 -8.59
C THR A 48 13.90 -6.56 -8.26
N CYS A 49 12.63 -6.18 -8.23
CA CYS A 49 12.16 -4.85 -7.89
C CYS A 49 11.68 -4.81 -6.42
N ASP A 50 11.30 -3.63 -5.94
CA ASP A 50 10.56 -3.45 -4.69
C ASP A 50 9.45 -2.39 -4.89
N ARG A 51 8.74 -2.02 -3.82
CA ARG A 51 7.64 -1.06 -3.85
C ARG A 51 7.99 0.29 -4.49
N HIS A 52 9.25 0.74 -4.39
CA HIS A 52 9.68 2.05 -4.90
C HIS A 52 9.69 2.12 -6.43
N PHE A 53 9.60 0.97 -7.11
CA PHE A 53 9.39 0.93 -8.57
C PHE A 53 8.17 1.76 -9.01
N TRP A 54 7.19 1.93 -8.12
CA TRP A 54 5.95 2.63 -8.41
C TRP A 54 5.88 4.06 -7.89
N ASP A 55 6.92 4.63 -7.27
CA ASP A 55 6.86 5.93 -6.57
C ASP A 55 6.22 7.03 -7.41
N HIS A 56 6.65 7.19 -8.67
CA HIS A 56 6.10 8.21 -9.57
C HIS A 56 4.61 8.00 -9.88
N ALA A 57 4.21 6.75 -10.14
CA ALA A 57 2.81 6.42 -10.42
C ALA A 57 1.94 6.55 -9.17
N ALA A 58 2.46 6.10 -8.03
CA ALA A 58 1.81 6.14 -6.73
C ALA A 58 1.51 7.58 -6.31
N VAL A 59 2.49 8.49 -6.42
CA VAL A 59 2.30 9.93 -6.12
C VAL A 59 1.23 10.54 -7.02
N ARG A 60 1.18 10.17 -8.31
CA ARG A 60 0.19 10.71 -9.24
C ARG A 60 -1.23 10.23 -8.94
N LEU A 61 -1.39 8.95 -8.64
CA LEU A 61 -2.70 8.33 -8.37
C LEU A 61 -3.21 8.60 -6.97
N ALA A 62 -2.32 8.79 -5.98
CA ALA A 62 -2.69 9.09 -4.59
C ALA A 62 -3.43 10.44 -4.43
N ARG A 63 -3.46 11.27 -5.48
CA ARG A 63 -4.28 12.49 -5.52
C ARG A 63 -5.77 12.20 -5.51
N ASP A 64 -6.18 11.11 -6.15
CA ASP A 64 -7.58 10.79 -6.43
C ASP A 64 -7.98 9.38 -5.90
N HIS A 65 -7.00 8.54 -5.56
CA HIS A 65 -7.18 7.16 -5.14
C HIS A 65 -6.48 6.86 -3.81
N ARG A 66 -6.98 5.87 -3.08
CA ARG A 66 -6.20 5.19 -2.05
C ARG A 66 -5.22 4.24 -2.74
N VAL A 67 -3.92 4.53 -2.69
CA VAL A 67 -2.87 3.74 -3.32
C VAL A 67 -2.16 2.90 -2.28
N VAL A 68 -1.90 1.63 -2.59
CA VAL A 68 -1.13 0.70 -1.78
C VAL A 68 0.04 0.18 -2.62
N THR A 69 1.26 0.27 -2.10
CA THR A 69 2.45 -0.35 -2.68
C THR A 69 3.01 -1.35 -1.68
N LEU A 70 3.44 -2.53 -2.12
CA LEU A 70 3.95 -3.57 -1.23
C LEU A 70 5.24 -4.20 -1.76
N ASP A 71 6.05 -4.74 -0.85
CA ASP A 71 7.19 -5.58 -1.16
C ASP A 71 6.74 -7.05 -1.04
N LEU A 72 6.76 -7.81 -2.13
CA LEU A 72 6.54 -9.26 -2.06
C LEU A 72 7.62 -9.92 -1.20
N ALA A 73 7.34 -11.10 -0.64
CA ALA A 73 8.37 -11.80 0.13
C ALA A 73 9.67 -11.96 -0.67
N GLY A 74 10.81 -11.93 0.03
CA GLY A 74 12.13 -11.96 -0.58
C GLY A 74 12.64 -10.61 -1.06
N HIS A 75 11.79 -9.59 -1.18
CA HIS A 75 12.12 -8.30 -1.78
C HIS A 75 12.00 -7.15 -0.77
N GLY A 76 12.69 -6.04 -1.06
CA GLY A 76 12.67 -4.82 -0.26
C GLY A 76 12.87 -5.08 1.23
N ASP A 77 11.93 -4.54 2.02
CA ASP A 77 11.88 -4.65 3.48
C ASP A 77 11.00 -5.81 3.99
N SER A 78 10.51 -6.67 3.09
CA SER A 78 9.76 -7.88 3.46
C SER A 78 10.69 -9.02 3.89
N GLY A 79 10.13 -9.98 4.63
CA GLY A 79 10.85 -11.16 5.10
C GLY A 79 11.36 -12.05 3.96
N ARG A 80 12.39 -12.85 4.26
CA ARG A 80 13.14 -13.66 3.27
C ARG A 80 13.20 -15.15 3.61
N ASP A 81 12.47 -15.58 4.62
CA ASP A 81 12.53 -16.91 5.22
C ASP A 81 11.52 -17.92 4.65
N ARG A 82 10.78 -17.52 3.61
CA ARG A 82 9.83 -18.35 2.85
C ARG A 82 10.47 -19.67 2.40
N LYS A 83 9.70 -20.75 2.55
CA LYS A 83 10.14 -22.11 2.19
C LYS A 83 9.69 -22.56 0.80
N ALA A 84 8.53 -22.10 0.34
CA ALA A 84 7.97 -22.47 -0.95
C ALA A 84 7.64 -21.21 -1.76
N TRP A 85 8.28 -21.04 -2.92
CA TRP A 85 8.17 -19.86 -3.77
C TRP A 85 7.24 -20.13 -4.96
N THR A 86 5.92 -20.14 -4.71
CA THR A 86 4.91 -20.34 -5.76
C THR A 86 4.15 -19.06 -6.05
N MET A 87 3.46 -19.00 -7.18
CA MET A 87 2.63 -17.84 -7.54
C MET A 87 1.47 -17.65 -6.57
N GLU A 88 0.93 -18.75 -6.04
CA GLU A 88 -0.11 -18.74 -5.02
C GLU A 88 0.40 -18.11 -3.72
N ALA A 89 1.64 -18.44 -3.30
CA ALA A 89 2.24 -17.83 -2.12
C ALA A 89 2.42 -16.31 -2.27
N PHE A 90 2.82 -15.83 -3.45
CA PHE A 90 2.85 -14.40 -3.74
C PHE A 90 1.45 -13.77 -3.79
N GLY A 91 0.44 -14.51 -4.26
CA GLY A 91 -0.96 -14.09 -4.18
C GLY A 91 -1.44 -13.90 -2.74
N GLU A 92 -1.05 -14.80 -1.83
CA GLU A 92 -1.37 -14.67 -0.39
C GLU A 92 -0.68 -13.46 0.25
N ASP A 93 0.50 -13.03 -0.23
CA ASP A 93 1.15 -11.78 0.23
C ASP A 93 0.26 -10.56 -0.06
N VAL A 94 -0.22 -10.46 -1.31
CA VAL A 94 -1.08 -9.35 -1.74
C VAL A 94 -2.40 -9.37 -0.99
N LYS A 95 -3.00 -10.57 -0.85
CA LYS A 95 -4.25 -10.77 -0.12
C LYS A 95 -4.11 -10.37 1.36
N ALA A 96 -3.04 -10.76 2.04
CA ALA A 96 -2.81 -10.40 3.43
C ALA A 96 -2.79 -8.87 3.63
N VAL A 97 -2.14 -8.14 2.72
CA VAL A 97 -2.13 -6.66 2.75
C VAL A 97 -3.54 -6.11 2.51
N VAL A 98 -4.24 -6.57 1.48
CA VAL A 98 -5.60 -6.13 1.13
C VAL A 98 -6.58 -6.34 2.29
N GLU A 99 -6.58 -7.53 2.90
CA GLU A 99 -7.43 -7.89 4.03
C GLU A 99 -7.09 -7.05 5.27
N SER A 100 -5.80 -6.86 5.58
CA SER A 100 -5.36 -6.05 6.73
C SER A 100 -5.80 -4.58 6.65
N LEU A 101 -6.00 -4.08 5.43
CA LEU A 101 -6.43 -2.71 5.14
C LEU A 101 -7.95 -2.56 5.02
N GLY A 102 -8.70 -3.66 5.19
CA GLY A 102 -10.16 -3.71 5.05
C GLY A 102 -10.63 -3.36 3.64
N LEU A 103 -9.83 -3.64 2.61
CA LEU A 103 -10.16 -3.34 1.22
C LEU A 103 -11.11 -4.41 0.67
N PRO A 104 -12.19 -4.02 -0.03
CA PRO A 104 -13.14 -4.99 -0.58
C PRO A 104 -12.51 -5.78 -1.74
N ALA A 105 -12.54 -7.11 -1.66
CA ALA A 105 -12.33 -7.98 -2.81
C ALA A 105 -13.58 -7.93 -3.68
N ARG A 106 -13.42 -7.61 -4.97
CA ARG A 106 -14.52 -7.43 -5.91
C ARG A 106 -14.67 -8.63 -6.83
#